data_AF-I0Z4Q0-F1
#
_entry.id   AF-I0Z4Q0-F1
#
_cell.length_a   1.000
_cell.length_b   1.000
_cell.length_c   1.000
_cell.angle_alpha   90.00
_cell.angle_beta   90.00
_cell.angle_gamma   90.00
#
_symmetry.space_group_name_H-M   'P 1'
#
loop_
_entity.id
_entity.type
_entity.pdbx_description
1 polymer ?
#
loop_
_entity_poly.entity_id
_entity_poly.type
_entity_poly.pdbx_seq_one_letter_code
_entity_poly.pdbx_strand_id
1 'polypeptide(L)' 'MKLPRPEGIARCPRCDSEDTKFCYYNNYNVKQPRYFCKACQRYWTAGGTLRNVPVGAGRRKNKNAAA' A
#
# COMPACT_ATOMS: atom_id res chain seq x y z
N MET A 1 16.87 -16.15 -8.34
CA MET A 1 16.29 -16.39 -7.00
C MET A 1 15.02 -15.56 -6.85
N LYS A 2 13.85 -16.19 -6.77
CA LYS A 2 12.56 -15.49 -6.56
C LYS A 2 12.43 -15.24 -5.06
N LEU A 3 12.44 -13.98 -4.63
CA LEU A 3 12.25 -13.65 -3.22
C LEU A 3 10.89 -14.20 -2.75
N PRO A 4 10.84 -14.93 -1.62
CA PRO A 4 9.58 -15.44 -1.09
C PRO A 4 8.67 -14.27 -0.78
N ARG A 5 7.35 -14.45 -0.88
CA ARG A 5 6.40 -13.43 -0.41
C ARG A 5 6.64 -13.22 1.09
N PRO A 6 6.58 -11.98 1.62
CA PRO A 6 6.69 -11.77 3.06
C PRO A 6 5.61 -12.58 3.78
N GLU A 7 6.01 -13.35 4.78
CA GLU A 7 5.09 -14.10 5.62
C GLU A 7 4.46 -13.17 6.66
N GLY A 8 3.15 -13.32 6.90
CA GLY A 8 2.41 -12.55 7.90
C GLY A 8 1.55 -11.41 7.35
N ILE A 9 0.61 -10.96 8.19
CA ILE A 9 -0.28 -9.83 7.91
C ILE A 9 0.40 -8.56 8.40
N ALA A 10 0.63 -7.62 7.48
CA ALA A 10 1.26 -6.35 7.81
C ALA A 10 0.19 -5.30 8.11
N ARG A 11 0.06 -4.85 9.37
CA ARG A 11 -0.95 -3.84 9.74
C ARG A 11 -0.72 -2.51 9.02
N CYS A 12 -1.80 -1.88 8.56
CA CYS A 12 -1.69 -0.60 7.88
C CYS A 12 -1.32 0.50 8.87
N PRO A 13 -0.19 1.20 8.69
CA PRO A 13 0.29 2.20 9.66
C PRO A 13 -0.49 3.54 9.61
N ARG A 14 -1.63 3.58 8.91
CA ARG A 14 -2.51 4.76 8.80
C ARG A 14 -3.86 4.58 9.48
N CYS A 15 -4.33 3.34 9.61
CA CYS A 15 -5.67 3.02 10.10
C CYS A 15 -5.70 1.74 10.94
N ASP A 16 -4.52 1.17 11.22
CA ASP A 16 -4.28 -0.07 11.97
C ASP A 16 -5.03 -1.32 11.49
N SER A 17 -5.68 -1.25 10.33
CA SER A 17 -6.37 -2.37 9.71
C SER A 17 -5.40 -3.48 9.29
N GLU A 18 -5.81 -4.71 9.55
CA GLU A 18 -5.17 -5.95 9.09
C GLU A 18 -5.56 -6.33 7.66
N ASP A 19 -6.54 -5.64 7.05
CA ASP A 19 -6.95 -5.88 5.67
C ASP A 19 -5.97 -5.20 4.69
N THR A 20 -4.73 -5.71 4.68
CA THR A 20 -3.68 -5.31 3.75
C THR A 20 -3.27 -6.46 2.85
N LYS A 21 -2.84 -6.12 1.64
CA LYS A 21 -2.37 -7.04 0.62
C LYS A 21 -0.97 -6.65 0.21
N PHE A 22 -0.04 -7.61 0.22
CA PHE A 22 1.24 -7.45 -0.45
C PHE A 22 1.03 -7.25 -1.96
N CYS A 23 1.63 -6.21 -2.52
CA CYS A 23 1.55 -5.90 -3.95
C CYS A 23 2.78 -6.41 -4.69
N TYR A 24 3.93 -5.79 -4.44
CA TYR A 24 5.20 -6.10 -5.11
C TYR A 24 6.37 -5.53 -4.30
N TYR A 25 7.57 -6.04 -4.57
CA TYR A 25 8.80 -5.51 -4.02
C TYR A 25 9.18 -4.18 -4.67
N ASN A 26 9.78 -3.27 -3.90
CA ASN A 26 10.30 -2.03 -4.45
C ASN A 26 11.57 -2.30 -5.29
N ASN A 27 11.64 -1.73 -6.50
CA ASN A 27 12.78 -1.91 -7.43
C ASN A 27 14.10 -1.34 -6.87
N TYR A 28 14.03 -0.32 -6.02
CA TYR A 28 15.21 0.30 -5.41
C TYR A 28 15.72 -0.45 -4.17
N ASN A 29 14.84 -1.15 -3.47
CA ASN A 29 15.20 -1.91 -2.27
C ASN A 29 14.20 -3.04 -2.02
N VAL A 30 14.61 -4.28 -2.28
CA VAL A 30 13.77 -5.46 -2.10
C VAL A 30 13.38 -5.71 -0.64
N LYS A 31 14.09 -5.15 0.34
CA LYS A 31 13.72 -5.23 1.76
C LYS A 31 12.57 -4.29 2.13
N GLN A 32 12.09 -3.46 1.20
CA GLN A 32 10.98 -2.53 1.38
C GLN A 32 9.77 -2.93 0.52
N PRO A 33 9.04 -4.00 0.89
CA PRO A 33 7.85 -4.43 0.18
C PRO A 33 6.73 -3.38 0.22
N ARG A 34 5.97 -3.28 -0.88
CA ARG A 34 4.80 -2.39 -1.00
C ARG A 34 3.52 -3.16 -0.72
N TYR A 35 2.66 -2.55 0.08
CA TYR A 35 1.36 -3.09 0.48
C TYR A 35 0.25 -2.13 0.10
N PHE A 36 -0.93 -2.68 -0.17
CA PHE A 36 -2.17 -1.95 -0.33
C PHE A 36 -3.10 -2.29 0.83
N CYS A 37 -3.54 -1.29 1.57
CA CYS A 37 -4.60 -1.46 2.57
C CYS A 37 -5.95 -1.31 1.89
N LYS A 38 -6.83 -2.30 2.01
CA LYS A 38 -8.18 -2.27 1.46
C LYS A 38 -9.12 -1.41 2.30
N ALA A 39 -8.95 -1.37 3.62
CA ALA A 39 -9.78 -0.56 4.51
C ALA A 39 -9.67 0.94 4.21
N CYS A 40 -8.46 1.49 4.12
CA CYS A 40 -8.26 2.91 3.78
C CYS A 40 -7.95 3.15 2.29
N GLN A 41 -7.92 2.10 1.47
CA GLN A 41 -7.63 2.10 0.04
C GLN A 41 -6.31 2.82 -0.32
N ARG A 42 -5.24 2.53 0.43
CA ARG A 42 -3.95 3.22 0.27
C ARG A 42 -2.77 2.30 0.16
N TYR A 43 -1.83 2.71 -0.68
CA TYR A 43 -0.50 2.12 -0.76
C TYR A 43 0.41 2.65 0.35
N TRP A 44 1.23 1.77 0.88
CA TRP A 44 2.30 2.08 1.82
C TRP A 44 3.49 1.12 1.62
N THR A 45 4.63 1.43 2.23
CA THR A 45 5.87 0.65 2.09
C THR A 45 6.37 0.29 3.47
N ALA A 46 6.63 -1.00 3.71
CA ALA A 46 7.14 -1.44 5.00
C ALA A 46 8.57 -0.93 5.20
N GLY A 47 8.85 -0.38 6.39
CA GLY A 47 10.13 0.26 6.70
C GLY A 47 10.43 1.52 5.87
N GLY A 48 9.42 2.13 5.24
CA GLY A 48 9.56 3.39 4.51
C GLY A 48 8.82 4.54 5.20
N THR A 49 9.12 5.78 4.79
CA THR A 49 8.46 6.97 5.33
C THR A 49 7.04 7.11 4.81
N LEU A 50 6.09 7.37 5.72
CA LEU A 50 4.72 7.70 5.35
C LEU A 50 4.66 9.12 4.79
N ARG A 51 4.20 9.25 3.55
CA ARG A 51 3.86 10.56 2.99
C ARG A 51 2.52 11.04 3.56
N ASN A 52 2.47 12.33 3.88
CA ASN A 52 1.28 12.99 4.41
C ASN A 52 0.28 13.26 3.27
N VAL A 53 -0.38 12.21 2.82
CA VAL A 53 -1.39 12.25 1.76
C VAL A 53 -2.76 12.29 2.44
N PRO A 54 -3.64 13.27 2.16
CA PRO A 54 -4.98 13.31 2.76
C PRO A 54 -5.78 12.04 2.44
N VAL A 55 -6.62 11.54 3.36
CA VAL A 55 -7.52 10.40 3.14
C VAL A 55 -8.34 10.60 1.85
N GLY A 56 -8.44 9.59 0.98
CA GLY A 56 -9.06 9.71 -0.36
C GLY A 56 -8.19 10.23 -1.52
N ALA A 57 -7.06 10.91 -1.30
CA ALA A 57 -6.25 11.51 -2.39
C ALA A 57 -5.49 10.51 -3.30
N GLY A 58 -5.59 9.20 -3.04
CA GLY A 58 -5.09 8.15 -3.94
C GLY A 58 -6.11 7.72 -4.99
N ARG A 59 -7.39 8.14 -4.85
CA ARG A 59 -8.46 7.81 -5.79
C ARG A 59 -8.36 8.74 -6.99
N ARG A 60 -7.71 8.29 -8.07
CA ARG A 60 -7.95 8.89 -9.39
C ARG A 60 -9.43 8.66 -9.70
N LYS A 61 -10.28 9.68 -9.51
CA LYS A 61 -11.61 9.70 -10.12
C LYS A 61 -11.35 9.66 -11.63
N ASN A 62 -11.80 8.62 -12.32
CA ASN A 62 -11.85 8.66 -13.78
C ASN A 62 -12.69 9.89 -14.17
N LYS A 63 -12.17 10.73 -15.07
CA LYS A 63 -12.89 11.92 -15.56
C LYS A 63 -14.15 11.57 -16.39
N ASN A 64 -14.42 10.28 -16.61
CA ASN A 64 -15.52 9.80 -17.45
C ASN A 64 -16.74 9.32 -16.64
N ALA A 65 -16.90 9.75 -15.38
CA ALA A 65 -18.08 9.47 -14.57
C ALA A 65 -18.87 10.76 -14.29
N ALA A 66 -19.07 11.57 -15.34
CA ALA A 66 -19.99 12.69 -15.35
C ALA A 66 -20.85 12.57 -16.62
N ALA A 67 -22.14 12.27 -16.39
CA ALA A 67 -23.27 12.17 -17.32
C ALA A 67 -23.19 11.06 -18.38
#